data_AF-A0A3D1XUC8-F1
#
_entry.id   AF-A0A3D1XUC8-F1
#
_cell.length_a   1.000
_cell.length_b   1.000
_cell.length_c   1.000
_cell.angle_alpha   90.00
_cell.angle_beta   90.00
_cell.angle_gamma   90.00
#
_symmetry.space_group_name_H-M   'P 1'
#
loop_
_entity.id
_entity.type
_entity.pdbx_description
1 polymer ?
#
loop_
_entity_poly.entity_id
_entity_poly.type
_entity_poly.pdbx_seq_one_letter_code
_entity_poly.pdbx_strand_id
1 'polypeptide(L)'
;MKEEELPIGKSAIIAAGDKQIALFNYKGKYYAITNTCPHRGSPLGEGRIEEGIVICPNHEWRFRLMDGANMQNPELFIPTYPVKTKNENIYIGLEAEEGNIAYGKKASNLPSSLKFSIPTIQKPRNPDEELD
;
A
#
# COMPACT_ATOMS: atom_id res chain seq x y z
N MET A 1 4.20 0.51 -20.54
CA MET A 1 5.68 0.67 -20.59
C MET A 1 6.26 -0.60 -21.16
N LYS A 2 7.49 -0.58 -21.68
CA LYS A 2 8.12 -1.79 -22.20
C LYS A 2 8.68 -2.65 -21.07
N GLU A 3 8.79 -3.96 -21.30
CA GLU A 3 9.38 -4.89 -20.32
C GLU A 3 10.85 -4.59 -20.01
N GLU A 4 11.62 -4.15 -21.01
CA GLU A 4 13.03 -3.76 -20.86
C GLU A 4 13.23 -2.55 -19.91
N GLU A 5 12.21 -1.71 -19.77
CA GLU A 5 12.25 -0.52 -18.90
C GLU A 5 12.02 -0.86 -17.42
N LEU A 6 11.51 -2.07 -17.12
CA LEU A 6 11.31 -2.55 -15.75
C LEU A 6 11.96 -3.92 -15.53
N PRO A 7 13.30 -3.98 -15.38
CA PRO A 7 14.02 -5.22 -15.09
C PRO A 7 13.57 -5.89 -13.79
N ILE A 8 13.90 -7.17 -13.65
CA ILE A 8 13.62 -7.96 -12.45
C ILE A 8 14.19 -7.27 -11.21
N GLY A 9 13.38 -7.16 -10.16
CA GLY A 9 13.74 -6.52 -8.90
C GLY A 9 13.59 -5.00 -8.89
N LYS A 10 13.07 -4.40 -9.97
CA LYS A 10 12.78 -2.96 -10.05
C LYS A 10 11.30 -2.67 -9.88
N SER A 11 11.01 -1.41 -9.55
CA SER A 11 9.68 -0.83 -9.46
C SER A 11 9.58 0.44 -10.28
N ALA A 12 8.35 0.81 -10.66
CA ALA A 12 8.01 2.08 -11.28
C ALA A 12 6.71 2.63 -10.68
N ILE A 13 6.61 3.96 -10.59
CA ILE A 13 5.38 4.65 -10.22
C ILE A 13 4.74 5.16 -11.50
N ILE A 14 3.52 4.71 -11.77
CA ILE A 14 2.76 5.03 -12.98
C ILE A 14 1.59 5.94 -12.60
N ALA A 15 1.50 7.09 -13.24
CA ALA A 15 0.34 7.98 -13.15
C ALA A 15 -0.67 7.59 -14.22
N ALA A 16 -1.91 7.30 -13.82
CA ALA A 16 -3.01 6.98 -14.71
C ALA A 16 -4.28 7.74 -14.28
N GLY A 17 -4.50 8.91 -14.87
CA GLY A 17 -5.57 9.83 -14.46
C GLY A 17 -5.34 10.34 -13.04
N ASP A 18 -6.28 10.06 -12.14
CA ASP A 18 -6.22 10.42 -10.72
C ASP A 18 -5.48 9.38 -9.86
N LYS A 19 -5.04 8.26 -10.46
CA LYS A 19 -4.42 7.14 -9.74
C LYS A 19 -2.91 7.18 -9.84
N GLN A 20 -2.25 6.89 -8.73
CA GLN A 20 -0.85 6.50 -8.70
C GLN A 20 -0.75 5.01 -8.42
N ILE A 21 -0.07 4.29 -9.31
CA ILE A 21 0.05 2.84 -9.28
C ILE A 21 1.53 2.49 -9.11
N ALA A 22 1.85 1.66 -8.13
CA ALA A 22 3.17 1.07 -7.98
C ALA A 22 3.22 -0.26 -8.73
N LEU A 23 4.04 -0.30 -9.79
CA LEU A 23 4.29 -1.49 -10.60
C LEU A 23 5.64 -2.10 -10.19
N PHE A 24 5.64 -3.40 -9.90
CA PHE A 24 6.82 -4.14 -9.49
C PHE A 24 7.10 -5.29 -10.44
N ASN A 25 8.37 -5.54 -10.76
CA ASN A 25 8.81 -6.79 -11.37
C ASN A 25 9.43 -7.69 -10.30
N TYR A 26 8.64 -8.57 -9.70
CA TYR A 26 9.10 -9.50 -8.66
C TYR A 26 9.31 -10.90 -9.25
N LYS A 27 10.58 -11.34 -9.28
CA LYS A 27 10.98 -12.66 -9.82
C LYS A 27 10.47 -12.92 -11.26
N GLY A 28 10.48 -11.89 -12.11
CA GLY A 28 10.02 -11.99 -13.50
C GLY A 28 8.50 -11.93 -13.69
N LYS A 29 7.74 -11.75 -12.62
CA LYS A 29 6.29 -11.53 -12.67
C LYS A 29 5.95 -10.11 -12.24
N TYR A 30 5.06 -9.48 -13.00
CA TYR A 30 4.61 -8.12 -12.73
C TYR A 30 3.43 -8.09 -11.77
N TYR A 31 3.47 -7.14 -10.84
CA TYR A 31 2.40 -6.88 -9.87
C TYR A 31 2.16 -5.37 -9.81
N ALA A 32 0.90 -4.96 -9.82
CA ALA A 32 0.52 -3.57 -9.69
C ALA A 32 -0.41 -3.38 -8.49
N ILE A 33 -0.10 -2.42 -7.65
CA ILE A 33 -0.88 -2.05 -6.46
C ILE A 33 -1.05 -0.53 -6.40
N THR A 34 -1.93 -0.04 -5.53
CA THR A 34 -1.95 1.41 -5.23
C THR A 34 -0.56 1.87 -4.79
N ASN A 35 -0.14 3.06 -5.23
CA ASN A 35 1.11 3.64 -4.75
C ASN A 35 0.95 4.26 -3.35
N THR A 36 -0.26 4.62 -2.92
CA THR A 36 -0.44 5.36 -1.68
C THR A 36 -0.62 4.39 -0.51
N CYS A 37 0.34 4.39 0.43
CA CYS A 37 0.22 3.64 1.67
C CYS A 37 -0.99 4.15 2.49
N PRO A 38 -1.96 3.30 2.86
CA PRO A 38 -3.17 3.72 3.58
C PRO A 38 -2.90 4.21 5.01
N HIS A 39 -1.69 4.01 5.54
CA HIS A 39 -1.32 4.48 6.87
C HIS A 39 -1.11 6.01 6.91
N ARG A 40 -0.17 6.53 6.09
CA ARG A 40 0.24 7.94 6.09
C ARG A 40 0.61 8.48 4.71
N GLY A 41 0.16 7.81 3.64
CA GLY A 41 0.28 8.31 2.27
C GLY A 41 1.63 8.09 1.58
N SER A 42 2.58 7.40 2.22
CA SER A 42 3.91 7.15 1.64
C SER A 42 3.84 6.37 0.31
N PRO A 43 4.74 6.63 -0.66
CA PRO A 43 4.79 5.92 -1.93
C PRO A 43 5.30 4.49 -1.74
N LEU A 44 4.42 3.51 -1.97
CA LEU A 44 4.75 2.09 -1.89
C LEU A 44 5.71 1.66 -3.00
N GLY A 45 5.71 2.33 -4.16
CA GLY A 45 6.66 2.08 -5.25
C GLY A 45 8.12 2.33 -4.89
N GLU A 46 8.37 3.13 -3.85
CA GLU A 46 9.71 3.36 -3.27
C GLU A 46 10.06 2.36 -2.16
N GLY A 47 9.13 1.45 -1.83
CA GLY A 47 9.33 0.40 -0.84
C GLY A 47 10.23 -0.74 -1.35
N ARG A 48 10.80 -1.47 -0.40
CA ARG A 48 11.55 -2.71 -0.68
C ARG A 48 10.62 -3.91 -0.71
N ILE A 49 10.98 -4.96 -1.44
CA ILE A 49 10.22 -6.22 -1.48
C ILE A 49 10.98 -7.31 -0.74
N GLU A 50 10.31 -7.99 0.18
CA GLU A 50 10.78 -9.20 0.85
C GLU A 50 9.73 -10.29 0.65
N GLU A 51 10.10 -11.45 0.09
CA GLU A 51 9.18 -12.61 -0.06
C GLU A 51 7.81 -12.33 -0.73
N GLY A 52 7.77 -11.37 -1.68
CA GLY A 52 6.53 -10.99 -2.37
C GLY A 52 5.65 -10.02 -1.58
N ILE A 53 6.24 -9.38 -0.55
CA ILE A 53 5.62 -8.39 0.31
C ILE A 53 6.38 -7.08 0.13
N VAL A 54 5.68 -6.02 -0.26
CA VAL A 54 6.24 -4.67 -0.25
C VAL A 54 6.22 -4.09 1.16
N ILE A 55 7.34 -3.51 1.58
CA ILE A 55 7.52 -2.85 2.86
C ILE A 55 7.55 -1.35 2.61
N CYS A 56 6.56 -0.66 3.16
CA CYS A 56 6.45 0.80 3.09
C CYS A 56 7.72 1.46 3.65
N PRO A 57 8.33 2.43 2.93
CA PRO A 57 9.62 2.99 3.30
C PRO A 57 9.61 3.81 4.60
N ASN A 58 8.45 4.35 5.01
CA ASN A 58 8.41 5.29 6.14
C ASN A 58 8.09 4.63 7.49
N HIS A 59 7.17 3.66 7.52
CA HIS A 59 6.65 3.08 8.77
C HIS A 59 6.49 1.55 8.68
N GLU A 60 7.09 0.93 7.67
CA GLU A 60 7.18 -0.53 7.51
C GLU A 60 5.85 -1.30 7.55
N TRP A 61 4.76 -0.67 7.10
CA TRP A 61 3.56 -1.44 6.76
C TRP A 61 3.85 -2.36 5.58
N ARG A 62 3.45 -3.61 5.72
CA ARG A 62 3.77 -4.70 4.82
C ARG A 62 2.53 -5.12 4.06
N PHE A 63 2.60 -5.15 2.73
CA PHE A 63 1.49 -5.54 1.87
C PHE A 63 1.93 -6.60 0.88
N ARG A 64 1.16 -7.68 0.77
CA ARG A 64 1.43 -8.72 -0.20
C ARG A 64 1.09 -8.22 -1.61
N LEU A 65 2.01 -8.44 -2.56
CA LEU A 65 1.85 -7.97 -3.94
C LEU A 65 0.72 -8.68 -4.70
N MET A 66 0.40 -9.91 -4.31
CA MET A 66 -0.57 -10.76 -5.00
C MET A 66 -2.02 -10.29 -4.82
N ASP A 67 -2.38 -9.90 -3.60
CA ASP A 67 -3.77 -9.65 -3.19
C ASP A 67 -3.94 -8.34 -2.41
N GLY A 68 -2.85 -7.61 -2.14
CA GLY A 68 -2.86 -6.37 -1.38
C GLY A 68 -3.06 -6.56 0.12
N ALA A 69 -3.06 -7.80 0.63
CA ALA A 69 -3.29 -8.07 2.05
C ALA A 69 -2.20 -7.43 2.92
N ASN A 70 -2.61 -6.74 3.98
CA ASN A 70 -1.67 -6.23 4.97
C ASN A 70 -1.25 -7.33 5.95
N MET A 71 0.07 -7.46 6.18
CA MET A 71 0.60 -8.54 7.02
C MET A 71 0.41 -8.30 8.53
N GLN A 72 0.13 -7.06 8.95
CA GLN A 72 -0.12 -6.70 10.34
C GLN A 72 -1.61 -6.65 10.68
N ASN A 73 -2.47 -6.36 9.69
CA ASN A 73 -3.92 -6.38 9.82
C ASN A 73 -4.55 -7.14 8.63
N PRO A 74 -4.85 -8.44 8.79
CA PRO A 74 -5.41 -9.27 7.71
C PRO A 74 -6.78 -8.82 7.18
N GLU A 75 -7.49 -7.93 7.88
CA GLU A 75 -8.75 -7.34 7.41
C GLU A 75 -8.53 -6.14 6.48
N LEU A 76 -7.29 -5.65 6.35
CA LEU A 76 -6.93 -4.50 5.55
C LEU A 76 -6.27 -4.94 4.24
N PHE A 77 -6.85 -4.49 3.14
CA PHE A 77 -6.34 -4.71 1.80
C PHE A 77 -6.09 -3.37 1.11
N ILE A 78 -5.07 -3.35 0.25
CA ILE A 78 -4.87 -2.26 -0.70
C ILE A 78 -5.32 -2.69 -2.10
N PRO A 79 -5.79 -1.75 -2.94
CA PRO A 79 -6.14 -2.06 -4.33
C PRO A 79 -4.98 -2.71 -5.09
N THR A 80 -5.27 -3.80 -5.79
CA THR A 80 -4.39 -4.41 -6.78
C THR A 80 -4.96 -4.16 -8.18
N TYR A 81 -4.09 -4.14 -9.18
CA TYR A 81 -4.47 -3.90 -10.56
C TYR A 81 -4.00 -5.06 -11.43
N PRO A 82 -4.84 -5.60 -12.33
CA PRO A 82 -4.45 -6.70 -13.19
C PRO A 82 -3.38 -6.24 -14.17
N VAL A 83 -2.30 -7.02 -14.28
CA VAL A 83 -1.20 -6.76 -15.21
C VAL A 83 -1.19 -7.80 -16.31
N LYS A 84 -1.05 -7.35 -17.57
CA LYS A 84 -0.88 -8.21 -18.75
C LYS A 84 0.35 -7.79 -19.53
N THR A 85 1.06 -8.77 -20.07
CA THR A 85 2.13 -8.55 -21.04
C THR A 85 1.67 -8.94 -22.42
N LYS A 86 1.98 -8.13 -23.43
CA LYS A 86 1.72 -8.43 -24.84
C LYS A 86 2.71 -7.65 -25.71
N ASN A 87 3.35 -8.34 -26.67
CA ASN A 87 4.31 -7.72 -27.59
C ASN A 87 5.35 -6.87 -26.84
N GLU A 88 5.98 -7.42 -25.78
CA GLU A 88 7.02 -6.75 -24.97
C GLU A 88 6.54 -5.49 -24.21
N ASN A 89 5.23 -5.26 -24.16
CA ASN A 89 4.63 -4.16 -23.44
C ASN A 89 3.87 -4.67 -22.21
N ILE A 90 4.04 -3.94 -21.11
CA ILE A 90 3.31 -4.11 -19.85
C ILE A 90 2.07 -3.20 -19.88
N TYR A 91 0.91 -3.81 -19.68
CA TYR A 91 -0.39 -3.18 -19.58
C TYR A 91 -0.95 -3.35 -18.17
N ILE A 92 -1.51 -2.28 -17.61
CA ILE A 92 -2.19 -2.28 -16.31
C ILE A 92 -3.68 -2.01 -16.56
N GLY A 93 -4.56 -2.88 -16.06
CA GLY A 93 -5.99 -2.59 -16.03
C GLY A 93 -6.28 -1.55 -14.95
N LEU A 94 -7.11 -0.55 -15.29
CA LEU A 94 -7.40 0.58 -14.38
C LEU A 94 -8.53 0.30 -13.39
N GLU A 95 -9.31 -0.75 -13.65
CA GLU A 95 -10.28 -1.28 -12.70
C GLU A 95 -9.52 -2.12 -11.68
N ALA A 96 -9.47 -1.65 -10.44
CA ALA A 96 -8.84 -2.37 -9.37
C ALA A 96 -9.68 -3.61 -9.00
N GLU A 97 -9.01 -4.70 -8.65
CA GLU A 97 -9.66 -5.78 -7.92
C GLU A 97 -9.79 -5.31 -6.45
N GLU A 98 -10.99 -4.86 -6.08
CA GLU A 98 -11.26 -4.37 -4.73
C GLU A 98 -11.36 -5.53 -3.74
N GLY A 99 -10.23 -6.00 -3.22
CA GLY A 99 -10.22 -6.65 -1.91
C GLY A 99 -10.62 -5.60 -0.86
N ASN A 100 -11.52 -5.93 0.08
CA ASN A 100 -12.10 -5.05 1.11
C ASN A 100 -11.25 -3.81 1.43
N ILE A 101 -11.51 -2.70 0.71
CA ILE A 101 -10.66 -1.51 0.77
C ILE A 101 -11.00 -0.75 2.05
N ALA A 102 -10.10 -0.78 3.04
CA ALA A 102 -10.17 0.13 4.17
C ALA A 102 -9.58 1.49 3.76
N TYR A 103 -10.31 2.27 2.96
CA TYR A 103 -10.22 3.72 3.12
C TYR A 103 -10.68 3.99 4.54
N GLY A 104 -9.82 4.61 5.36
CA GLY A 104 -10.09 4.92 6.76
C GLY A 104 -11.56 5.24 6.92
N LYS A 105 -12.27 4.41 7.70
CA LYS A 105 -13.74 4.35 7.83
C LYS A 105 -14.36 5.66 7.33
N LYS A 106 -15.23 5.64 6.31
CA LYS A 106 -16.30 6.66 6.24
C LYS A 106 -16.72 6.90 7.67
N ALA A 107 -16.54 8.13 8.18
CA ALA A 107 -16.69 8.49 9.58
C ALA A 107 -17.79 7.60 10.14
N SER A 108 -17.42 6.59 10.94
CA SER A 108 -18.39 5.60 11.40
C SER A 108 -19.53 6.42 11.95
N ASN A 109 -20.76 6.19 11.48
CA ASN A 109 -21.95 6.78 12.09
C ASN A 109 -21.93 6.32 13.55
N LEU A 110 -21.23 7.10 14.37
CA LEU A 110 -21.15 6.91 15.79
C LEU A 110 -22.56 7.27 16.25
N PRO A 111 -23.32 6.34 16.85
CA PRO A 111 -24.63 6.70 17.34
C PRO A 111 -24.44 7.89 18.29
N SER A 112 -25.30 8.89 18.19
CA SER A 112 -25.19 10.14 18.96
C SER A 112 -25.17 9.93 20.49
N SER A 113 -25.47 8.72 20.96
CA SER A 113 -25.40 8.26 22.34
C SER A 113 -23.98 7.90 22.82
N LEU A 114 -23.01 7.72 21.93
CA LEU A 114 -21.62 7.40 22.28
C LEU A 114 -20.84 8.67 22.62
N LYS A 115 -21.16 9.28 23.77
CA LYS A 115 -20.32 10.32 24.40
C LYS A 115 -19.27 9.67 25.29
N PHE A 116 -18.12 9.30 24.73
CA PHE A 116 -16.94 9.06 25.54
C PHE A 116 -16.10 10.33 25.59
N SER A 117 -16.03 10.97 26.76
CA SER A 117 -14.96 11.91 27.07
C SER A 117 -13.70 11.10 27.32
N ILE A 118 -12.88 10.90 26.30
CA ILE A 118 -11.55 10.33 26.49
C ILE A 118 -10.72 11.43 27.17
N PRO A 119 -10.29 11.29 28.44
CA PRO A 119 -9.30 12.21 28.98
C PRO A 119 -8.06 12.07 28.11
N THR A 120 -7.46 13.21 27.72
CA THR A 120 -6.20 13.21 26.98
C THR A 120 -5.14 12.47 27.78
N ILE A 121 -4.94 11.18 27.52
CA ILE A 121 -3.80 10.44 28.03
C ILE A 121 -2.63 10.85 27.16
N GLN A 122 -1.76 11.68 27.73
CA GLN A 122 -0.53 12.11 27.07
C GLN A 122 0.42 10.92 26.88
N LYS A 123 1.13 10.97 25.74
CA LYS A 123 2.18 10.09 25.18
C LYS A 123 2.75 9.05 26.18
N PRO A 124 2.72 7.73 25.89
CA PRO A 124 3.55 6.79 26.64
C PRO A 124 5.02 7.18 26.49
N ARG A 125 5.71 7.35 27.62
CA ARG A 125 7.13 7.67 27.72
C ARG A 125 7.94 6.51 27.16
N ASN A 126 8.83 6.79 26.21
CA ASN A 126 9.78 5.79 25.71
C ASN A 126 10.96 5.70 26.70
N PRO A 127 11.43 4.50 27.11
CA PRO A 127 12.53 4.35 28.07
C PRO A 127 13.89 4.90 27.59
N ASP A 128 14.02 5.24 26.31
CA ASP A 128 15.26 5.73 25.69
C ASP A 128 15.28 7.26 25.43
N GLU A 129 14.32 8.02 25.96
CA GLU A 129 14.33 9.49 25.85
C GLU A 129 15.21 10.06 27.00
N GLU A 130 16.48 10.39 26.71
CA GLU A 130 17.35 11.13 27.64
C GLU A 130 16.77 12.51 27.95
N LEU A 131 16.88 12.92 29.22
CA LEU A 131 16.35 14.18 29.74
C LEU A 131 17.35 15.31 29.48
N ASP A 132 17.03 16.21 28.56
CA ASP A 132 17.61 17.57 28.53
C ASP A 132 16.89 18.51 29.53
#